data_AF-A0A8S0WCE7-F1
#
_entry.id   AF-A0A8S0WCE7-F1
#
_cell.length_a   1.000
_cell.length_b   1.000
_cell.length_c   1.000
_cell.angle_alpha   90.00
_cell.angle_beta   90.00
_cell.angle_gamma   90.00
#
_symmetry.space_group_name_H-M   'P 1'
#
loop_
_entity.id
_entity.type
_entity.pdbx_description
1 polymer ?
#
loop_
_entity_poly.entity_id
_entity_poly.type
_entity_poly.pdbx_seq_one_letter_code
_entity_poly.pdbx_strand_id
1 'polypeptide(L)'
;MVNLKHLSVRSFEVIPDNFLENCPFKIESLRWTDGREGSADIILRFLANQTELRRMHVDFHVPDQEYFLPLPACRNLQYIKGEFCAIRALLPRRQVSTLVFQFRKFLGGASMDALERLSKELQQLKVLSILRWPSVGMFNPCLSSISQYLAGLQYLEIHYEEPDLLDLMSQFTSLVGLIFRMLYNNLRSELEEPRASSETGLFFMRCPTLQFIDIPVKVHISRETHEHQRWIPTQSDRRVGMKVPQELFSCSDIEEHMARPH
;
A
#
# COMPACT_ATOMS: atom_id res chain seq x y z
N MET A 1 -23.74 17.83 -20.79
CA MET A 1 -22.48 17.95 -20.03
C MET A 1 -22.19 16.61 -19.39
N VAL A 2 -20.99 16.05 -19.59
CA VAL A 2 -20.61 14.75 -19.01
C VAL A 2 -19.89 15.03 -17.70
N ASN A 3 -20.46 14.58 -16.59
CA ASN A 3 -19.83 14.64 -15.26
C ASN A 3 -18.80 13.51 -15.15
N LEU A 4 -17.59 13.75 -15.66
CA LEU A 4 -16.50 12.80 -15.53
C LEU A 4 -16.11 12.66 -14.06
N LYS A 5 -16.34 11.47 -13.48
CA LYS A 5 -15.97 11.13 -12.09
C LYS A 5 -14.64 10.39 -11.98
N HIS A 6 -14.27 9.66 -13.03
CA HIS A 6 -13.09 8.80 -13.04
C HIS A 6 -12.25 9.14 -14.25
N LEU A 7 -10.99 9.51 -14.01
CA LEU A 7 -10.02 9.79 -15.06
C LEU A 7 -8.86 8.80 -14.94
N SER A 8 -8.58 8.08 -16.01
CA SER A 8 -7.41 7.20 -16.11
C SER A 8 -6.61 7.60 -17.33
N VAL A 9 -5.38 8.06 -17.09
CA VAL A 9 -4.43 8.47 -18.11
C VAL A 9 -3.21 7.57 -18.01
N ARG A 10 -2.89 6.94 -19.12
CA ARG A 10 -1.66 6.17 -19.30
C ARG A 10 -1.04 6.66 -20.59
N SER A 11 0.12 7.29 -20.50
CA SER A 11 0.80 7.80 -21.68
C SER A 11 2.19 7.20 -21.81
N PHE A 12 2.54 6.84 -23.04
CA PHE A 12 3.92 6.55 -23.45
C PHE A 12 4.50 7.71 -24.26
N GLU A 13 3.73 8.78 -24.49
CA GLU A 13 4.12 10.02 -25.18
C GLU A 13 4.01 11.27 -24.28
N VAL A 14 4.74 12.34 -24.60
CA VAL A 14 4.74 13.56 -23.78
C VAL A 14 3.33 14.11 -23.74
N ILE A 15 2.77 14.27 -22.54
CA ILE A 15 1.43 14.83 -22.37
C ILE A 15 1.55 16.35 -22.57
N PRO A 16 0.75 16.96 -23.46
CA PRO A 16 0.76 18.40 -23.64
C PRO A 16 0.44 19.15 -22.35
N ASP A 17 1.11 20.28 -22.10
CA ASP A 17 0.91 21.08 -20.88
C ASP A 17 -0.54 21.53 -20.68
N ASN A 18 -1.29 21.69 -21.77
CA ASN A 18 -2.67 22.12 -21.77
C ASN A 18 -3.69 20.97 -21.71
N PHE A 19 -3.25 19.72 -21.58
CA PHE A 19 -4.13 18.55 -21.66
C PHE A 19 -5.29 18.57 -20.64
N LEU A 20 -5.04 19.10 -19.43
CA LEU A 20 -6.04 19.24 -18.36
C LEU A 20 -6.41 20.71 -18.08
N GLU A 21 -5.99 21.62 -18.95
CA GLU A 21 -6.27 23.04 -18.76
C GLU A 21 -7.77 23.29 -18.92
N ASN A 22 -8.33 24.14 -18.04
CA ASN A 22 -9.74 24.54 -18.07
C ASN A 22 -10.77 23.39 -17.98
N CYS A 23 -10.37 22.21 -17.50
CA CYS A 23 -11.29 21.10 -17.28
C CYS A 23 -12.30 21.42 -16.16
N PRO A 24 -13.62 21.50 -16.45
CA PRO A 24 -14.62 21.96 -15.47
C PRO A 24 -15.06 20.85 -14.51
N PHE A 25 -14.77 19.59 -14.83
CA PHE A 25 -15.22 18.44 -14.06
C PHE A 25 -14.44 18.28 -12.75
N LYS A 26 -15.14 17.81 -11.71
CA LYS A 26 -14.56 17.40 -10.43
C LYS A 26 -14.55 15.87 -10.38
N ILE A 27 -13.36 15.28 -10.34
CA ILE A 27 -13.21 13.83 -10.31
C ILE A 27 -13.20 13.30 -8.87
N GLU A 28 -13.70 12.09 -8.69
CA GLU A 28 -13.64 11.31 -7.46
C GLU A 28 -12.44 10.36 -7.47
N SER A 29 -11.96 9.95 -8.65
CA SER A 29 -10.82 9.04 -8.81
C SER A 29 -9.90 9.43 -9.96
N LEU A 30 -8.59 9.38 -9.71
CA LEU A 30 -7.54 9.60 -10.70
C LEU A 30 -6.60 8.41 -10.77
N ARG A 31 -6.30 7.93 -11.98
CA ARG A 31 -5.14 7.09 -12.27
C ARG A 31 -4.27 7.82 -13.28
N TRP A 32 -3.03 8.12 -12.92
CA TRP A 32 -2.05 8.76 -13.79
C TRP A 32 -0.77 7.94 -13.82
N THR A 33 -0.46 7.43 -15.01
CA THR A 33 0.75 6.64 -15.23
C THR A 33 1.52 7.27 -16.38
N ASP A 34 2.55 8.04 -16.04
CA ASP A 34 3.47 8.65 -16.99
C ASP A 34 4.90 8.53 -16.45
N GLY A 35 5.72 7.74 -17.12
CA GLY A 35 7.09 7.44 -16.69
C GLY A 35 8.10 8.55 -16.98
N ARG A 36 7.67 9.74 -17.44
CA ARG A 36 8.55 10.83 -17.82
C ARG A 36 8.57 11.98 -16.82
N GLU A 37 9.74 12.61 -16.76
CA GLU A 37 9.97 13.89 -16.08
C GLU A 37 9.14 15.00 -16.73
N GLY A 38 8.62 15.94 -15.93
CA GLY A 38 7.84 17.11 -16.38
C GLY A 38 6.32 16.96 -16.29
N SER A 39 5.78 15.74 -16.22
CA SER A 39 4.33 15.53 -16.09
C SER A 39 3.76 15.93 -14.72
N ALA A 40 4.62 16.00 -13.70
CA ALA A 40 4.26 16.36 -12.33
C ALA A 40 3.57 17.73 -12.24
N ASP A 41 4.07 18.75 -12.96
CA ASP A 41 3.49 20.10 -12.88
C ASP A 41 2.10 20.19 -13.50
N ILE A 42 1.86 19.44 -14.57
CA ILE A 42 0.55 19.37 -15.23
C ILE A 42 -0.47 18.77 -14.26
N ILE A 43 -0.14 17.64 -13.64
CA ILE A 43 -1.04 16.95 -12.73
C ILE A 43 -1.24 17.73 -11.43
N LEU A 44 -0.18 18.32 -10.85
CA LEU A 44 -0.30 19.11 -9.62
C LEU A 44 -1.19 20.35 -9.82
N ARG A 45 -1.09 21.05 -10.96
CA ARG A 45 -1.99 22.16 -11.32
C ARG A 45 -3.44 21.71 -11.46
N PHE A 46 -3.67 20.58 -12.12
CA PHE A 46 -5.01 20.02 -12.23
C PHE A 46 -5.59 19.67 -10.85
N LEU A 47 -4.79 19.02 -9.99
CA LEU A 47 -5.18 18.56 -8.65
C LEU A 47 -5.49 19.71 -7.69
N ALA A 48 -4.86 20.88 -7.88
CA ALA A 48 -5.13 22.07 -7.07
C ALA A 48 -6.63 22.40 -6.98
N ASN A 49 -7.40 22.03 -8.01
CA ASN A 49 -8.83 22.29 -8.11
C ASN A 49 -9.72 21.07 -7.82
N GLN A 50 -9.16 19.91 -7.47
CA GLN A 50 -9.93 18.66 -7.29
C GLN A 50 -10.29 18.41 -5.82
N THR A 51 -11.29 19.13 -5.31
CA THR A 51 -11.73 19.01 -3.90
C THR A 51 -12.46 17.69 -3.61
N GLU A 52 -13.08 17.09 -4.63
CA GLU A 52 -13.89 15.87 -4.51
C GLU A 52 -13.08 14.58 -4.71
N LEU A 53 -11.77 14.69 -4.98
CA LEU A 53 -10.92 13.54 -5.22
C LEU A 53 -10.78 12.70 -3.95
N ARG A 54 -11.14 11.41 -4.05
CA ARG A 54 -11.06 10.43 -2.95
C ARG A 54 -9.99 9.38 -3.18
N ARG A 55 -9.72 9.04 -4.44
CA ARG A 55 -8.77 7.97 -4.81
C ARG A 55 -7.76 8.46 -5.83
N MET A 56 -6.49 8.19 -5.57
CA MET A 56 -5.41 8.60 -6.45
C MET A 56 -4.41 7.47 -6.62
N HIS A 57 -4.17 7.06 -7.87
CA HIS A 57 -3.08 6.19 -8.26
C HIS A 57 -2.17 6.97 -9.18
N VAL A 58 -0.97 7.28 -8.71
CA VAL A 58 -0.03 8.07 -9.49
C VAL A 58 1.37 7.49 -9.50
N ASP A 59 1.92 7.55 -10.69
CA ASP A 59 3.22 7.07 -11.04
C ASP A 59 3.87 8.17 -11.88
N PHE A 60 4.43 9.16 -11.18
CA PHE A 60 5.22 10.24 -11.75
C PHE A 60 6.39 10.54 -10.83
N HIS A 61 7.51 10.93 -11.43
CA HIS A 61 8.69 11.37 -10.70
C HIS A 61 8.55 12.86 -10.38
N VAL A 62 8.74 13.21 -9.11
CA VAL A 62 8.88 14.61 -8.69
C VAL A 62 10.35 14.82 -8.38
N PRO A 63 11.04 15.75 -9.07
CA PRO A 63 12.42 16.08 -8.71
C PRO A 63 12.49 16.53 -7.24
N ASP A 64 13.64 16.38 -6.60
CA ASP A 64 13.89 16.48 -5.15
C ASP A 64 13.40 17.73 -4.41
N GLN A 65 12.80 18.70 -5.11
CA GLN A 65 12.11 19.82 -4.51
C GLN A 65 10.85 19.38 -3.75
N GLU A 66 10.57 20.11 -2.68
CA GLU A 66 9.39 19.95 -1.82
C GLU A 66 8.11 20.45 -2.52
N TYR A 67 7.65 19.73 -3.54
CA TYR A 67 6.35 20.00 -4.14
C TYR A 67 5.25 19.52 -3.20
N PHE A 68 4.61 20.45 -2.50
CA PHE A 68 3.41 20.18 -1.73
C PHE A 68 2.18 20.67 -2.49
N LEU A 69 1.19 19.79 -2.66
CA LEU A 69 -0.12 20.24 -3.10
C LEU A 69 -0.68 21.23 -2.07
N PRO A 70 -1.25 22.38 -2.51
CA PRO A 70 -1.90 23.33 -1.62
C PRO A 70 -2.93 22.66 -0.71
N LEU A 71 -3.06 23.14 0.52
CA LEU A 71 -4.01 22.61 1.51
C LEU A 71 -5.46 22.40 1.01
N PRO A 72 -6.09 23.33 0.26
CA PRO A 72 -7.46 23.11 -0.21
C PRO A 72 -7.56 22.00 -1.27
N ALA A 73 -6.46 21.61 -1.90
CA ALA A 73 -6.42 20.60 -2.93
C ALA A 73 -6.58 19.19 -2.35
N CYS A 74 -7.48 18.40 -2.93
CA CYS A 74 -7.67 16.98 -2.59
C CYS A 74 -7.96 16.74 -1.10
N ARG A 75 -8.71 17.63 -0.43
CA ARG A 75 -9.01 17.51 1.01
C ARG A 75 -9.74 16.21 1.40
N ASN A 76 -10.48 15.61 0.46
CA ASN A 76 -11.28 14.41 0.65
C ASN A 76 -10.52 13.12 0.27
N LEU A 77 -9.21 13.21 0.05
CA LEU A 77 -8.38 12.09 -0.39
C LEU A 77 -8.25 11.03 0.72
N GLN A 78 -8.71 9.82 0.43
CA GLN A 78 -8.75 8.68 1.37
C GLN A 78 -7.78 7.57 0.96
N TYR A 79 -7.50 7.45 -0.33
CA TYR A 79 -6.68 6.39 -0.92
C TYR A 79 -5.57 6.98 -1.80
N ILE A 80 -4.33 6.58 -1.53
CA ILE A 80 -3.16 6.89 -2.35
C ILE A 80 -2.47 5.59 -2.75
N LYS A 81 -2.14 5.46 -4.04
CA LYS A 81 -1.21 4.48 -4.57
C LYS A 81 -0.13 5.19 -5.36
N GLY A 82 1.13 4.92 -5.08
CA GLY A 82 2.23 5.52 -5.83
C GLY A 82 3.58 5.34 -5.17
N GLU A 83 4.58 5.98 -5.78
CA GLU A 83 5.96 5.96 -5.29
C GLU A 83 6.19 6.99 -4.19
N PHE A 84 7.39 6.93 -3.58
CA PHE A 84 7.80 7.83 -2.50
C PHE A 84 7.58 9.32 -2.81
N CYS A 85 7.95 9.78 -4.00
CA CYS A 85 7.83 11.18 -4.41
C CYS A 85 6.36 11.65 -4.42
N ALA A 86 5.47 10.80 -4.94
CA ALA A 86 4.04 11.09 -4.96
C ALA A 86 3.48 11.12 -3.54
N ILE A 87 3.88 10.18 -2.69
CA ILE A 87 3.43 10.12 -1.29
C ILE A 87 3.89 11.36 -0.53
N ARG A 88 5.14 11.79 -0.70
CA ARG A 88 5.67 13.00 -0.08
C ARG A 88 4.90 14.26 -0.50
N ALA A 89 4.48 14.35 -1.76
CA ALA A 89 3.73 15.49 -2.28
C ALA A 89 2.26 15.51 -1.84
N LEU A 90 1.66 14.32 -1.73
CA LEU A 90 0.21 14.14 -1.59
C LEU A 90 -0.24 13.80 -0.17
N LEU A 91 0.57 13.12 0.64
CA LEU A 91 0.15 12.72 1.98
C LEU A 91 0.03 13.87 2.99
N PRO A 92 0.95 14.86 3.04
CA PRO A 92 0.97 15.87 4.10
C PRO A 92 -0.38 16.55 4.33
N ARG A 93 -0.81 16.58 5.60
CA ARG A 93 -2.03 17.25 6.09
C ARG A 93 -3.33 16.72 5.46
N ARG A 94 -3.34 15.50 4.92
CA ARG A 94 -4.53 14.83 4.38
C ARG A 94 -4.92 13.63 5.23
N GLN A 95 -6.21 13.31 5.24
CA GLN A 95 -6.77 12.19 6.02
C GLN A 95 -6.82 10.90 5.20
N VAL A 96 -5.65 10.46 4.75
CA VAL A 96 -5.53 9.24 3.95
C VAL A 96 -5.60 8.05 4.90
N SER A 97 -6.54 7.13 4.65
CA SER A 97 -6.70 5.90 5.43
C SER A 97 -6.02 4.70 4.76
N THR A 98 -5.82 4.75 3.44
CA THR A 98 -5.26 3.65 2.66
C THR A 98 -4.08 4.13 1.83
N LEU A 99 -2.93 3.51 2.08
CA LEU A 99 -1.69 3.77 1.36
C LEU A 99 -1.18 2.50 0.69
N VAL A 100 -0.98 2.57 -0.62
CA VAL A 100 -0.34 1.52 -1.41
C VAL A 100 1.01 2.05 -1.91
N PHE A 101 2.06 1.75 -1.16
CA PHE A 101 3.42 2.17 -1.44
C PHE A 101 4.02 1.33 -2.56
N GLN A 102 4.46 1.96 -3.64
CA GLN A 102 5.14 1.28 -4.75
C GLN A 102 6.62 1.57 -4.73
N PHE A 103 7.44 0.54 -4.54
CA PHE A 103 8.87 0.68 -4.76
C PHE A 103 9.20 0.58 -6.25
N ARG A 104 9.84 1.64 -6.74
CA ARG A 104 10.64 1.58 -7.97
C ARG A 104 12.07 1.97 -7.67
N LYS A 105 12.94 1.73 -8.66
CA LYS A 105 14.38 1.99 -8.59
C LYS A 105 14.62 3.33 -7.89
N PHE A 106 15.10 3.25 -6.65
CA PHE A 106 15.39 4.40 -5.82
C PHE A 106 16.64 5.07 -6.43
N LEU A 107 16.43 6.12 -7.22
CA LEU A 107 17.51 6.80 -7.95
C LEU A 107 18.13 7.96 -7.18
N GLY A 108 17.67 8.28 -5.96
CA GLY A 108 18.19 9.38 -5.18
C GLY A 108 17.94 9.16 -3.70
N GLY A 109 18.94 9.49 -2.88
CA GLY A 109 19.01 9.23 -1.44
C GLY A 109 17.96 9.97 -0.61
N ALA A 110 16.68 9.68 -0.81
CA ALA A 110 15.64 10.20 0.08
C ALA A 110 15.91 9.67 1.49
N SER A 111 16.23 10.57 2.41
CA SER A 111 16.57 10.20 3.77
C SER A 111 15.33 9.69 4.50
N MET A 112 15.53 8.79 5.46
CA MET A 112 14.48 8.30 6.35
C MET A 112 13.75 9.44 7.07
N ASP A 113 14.44 10.56 7.29
CA ASP A 113 13.87 11.79 7.86
C ASP A 113 12.62 12.26 7.12
N ALA A 114 12.52 11.99 5.81
CA ALA A 114 11.36 12.41 5.03
C ALA A 114 10.10 11.58 5.33
N LEU A 115 10.22 10.32 5.77
CA LEU A 115 9.08 9.55 6.28
C LEU A 115 8.72 9.94 7.72
N GLU A 116 9.72 10.26 8.55
CA GLU A 116 9.48 10.75 9.92
C GLU A 116 8.67 12.06 9.92
N ARG A 117 8.91 12.94 8.94
CA ARG A 117 8.10 14.15 8.72
C ARG A 117 6.63 13.87 8.42
N LEU A 118 6.30 12.66 7.94
CA LEU A 118 4.93 12.21 7.66
C LEU A 118 4.31 11.42 8.83
N SER A 119 5.01 11.33 9.97
CA SER A 119 4.58 10.54 11.13
C SER A 119 3.13 10.79 11.57
N LYS A 120 2.67 12.05 11.55
CA LYS A 120 1.29 12.40 11.93
C LYS A 120 0.26 11.84 10.97
N GLU A 121 0.55 11.88 9.67
CA GLU A 121 -0.32 11.34 8.63
C GLU A 121 -0.31 9.82 8.63
N LEU A 122 0.85 9.20 8.87
CA LEU A 122 1.00 7.76 8.99
C LEU A 122 0.18 7.17 10.15
N GLN A 123 0.00 7.91 11.25
CA GLN A 123 -0.85 7.49 12.38
C GLN A 123 -2.33 7.30 12.02
N GLN A 124 -2.79 7.94 10.94
CA GLN A 124 -4.18 7.87 10.49
C GLN A 124 -4.43 6.68 9.55
N LEU A 125 -3.36 6.05 9.04
CA LEU A 125 -3.48 4.92 8.14
C LEU A 125 -4.17 3.74 8.82
N LYS A 126 -5.12 3.15 8.11
CA LYS A 126 -5.79 1.89 8.44
C LYS A 126 -5.27 0.74 7.58
N VAL A 127 -4.87 1.03 6.36
CA VAL A 127 -4.37 0.05 5.40
C VAL A 127 -3.03 0.53 4.84
N LEU A 128 -2.03 -0.35 4.91
CA LEU A 128 -0.73 -0.16 4.28
C LEU A 128 -0.44 -1.39 3.42
N SER A 129 -0.25 -1.17 2.12
CA SER A 129 0.19 -2.19 1.18
C SER A 129 1.54 -1.79 0.60
N ILE A 130 2.52 -2.67 0.71
CA ILE A 130 3.88 -2.43 0.25
C ILE A 130 4.13 -3.28 -0.99
N LEU A 131 4.09 -2.64 -2.15
CA LEU A 131 4.23 -3.26 -3.45
C LEU A 131 5.70 -3.26 -3.90
N ARG A 132 6.19 -4.48 -4.17
CA ARG A 132 7.56 -4.87 -4.57
C ARG A 132 8.60 -4.54 -3.54
N TRP A 133 9.27 -5.53 -2.99
CA TRP A 133 10.46 -5.28 -2.19
C TRP A 133 11.66 -4.98 -3.11
N PRO A 134 12.55 -4.02 -2.76
CA PRO A 134 13.79 -3.84 -3.49
C PRO A 134 14.56 -5.16 -3.57
N SER A 135 15.12 -5.49 -4.73
CA SER A 135 16.08 -6.58 -4.84
C SER A 135 17.19 -6.39 -3.80
N VAL A 136 17.67 -7.50 -3.20
CA VAL A 136 18.77 -7.52 -2.22
C VAL A 136 19.87 -6.51 -2.60
N GLY A 137 20.11 -5.52 -1.74
CA GLY A 137 21.16 -4.50 -1.91
C GLY A 137 20.69 -3.08 -2.24
N MET A 138 19.38 -2.84 -2.45
CA MET A 138 18.83 -1.49 -2.58
C MET A 138 18.24 -0.97 -1.26
N PHE A 139 18.37 0.34 -1.02
CA PHE A 139 17.87 1.04 0.16
C PHE A 139 16.42 0.63 0.44
N ASN A 140 16.23 -0.07 1.56
CA ASN A 140 14.93 -0.47 2.06
C ASN A 140 14.53 0.54 3.14
N PRO A 141 13.49 1.39 2.95
CA PRO A 141 12.90 2.06 4.09
C PRO A 141 12.27 0.97 4.94
N CYS A 142 13.01 0.61 5.97
CA CYS A 142 12.70 -0.53 6.80
C CYS A 142 11.35 -0.27 7.46
N LEU A 143 10.42 -1.23 7.37
CA LEU A 143 9.14 -1.16 8.08
C LEU A 143 9.36 -0.83 9.56
N SER A 144 10.49 -1.28 10.13
CA SER A 144 10.93 -0.94 11.49
C SER A 144 10.97 0.56 11.76
N SER A 145 11.43 1.38 10.81
CA SER A 145 11.63 2.81 11.02
C SER A 145 10.32 3.60 11.04
N ILE A 146 9.28 3.09 10.37
CA ILE A 146 7.96 3.73 10.35
C ILE A 146 6.93 3.04 11.25
N SER A 147 7.20 1.83 11.73
CA SER A 147 6.28 1.01 12.52
C SER A 147 5.73 1.74 13.75
N GLN A 148 6.55 2.49 14.46
CA GLN A 148 6.13 3.34 15.59
C GLN A 148 5.10 4.42 15.23
N TYR A 149 5.03 4.83 13.96
CA TYR A 149 4.05 5.81 13.47
C TYR A 149 2.78 5.15 12.92
N LEU A 150 2.71 3.82 12.86
CA LEU A 150 1.59 3.06 12.31
C LEU A 150 0.65 2.53 13.40
N ALA A 151 0.52 3.25 14.52
CA ALA A 151 -0.27 2.82 15.68
C ALA A 151 -1.76 2.56 15.35
N GLY A 152 -2.31 3.25 14.35
CA GLY A 152 -3.70 3.10 13.88
C GLY A 152 -3.92 2.02 12.83
N LEU A 153 -2.86 1.33 12.38
CA LEU A 153 -2.89 0.41 11.25
C LEU A 153 -3.69 -0.86 11.59
N GLN A 154 -4.62 -1.22 10.71
CA GLN A 154 -5.48 -2.40 10.84
C GLN A 154 -5.11 -3.50 9.84
N TYR A 155 -4.65 -3.14 8.64
CA TYR A 155 -4.29 -4.10 7.61
C TYR A 155 -2.92 -3.79 7.04
N LEU A 156 -2.06 -4.80 7.04
CA LEU A 156 -0.72 -4.73 6.48
C LEU A 156 -0.59 -5.78 5.38
N GLU A 157 -0.31 -5.33 4.16
CA GLU A 157 -0.01 -6.19 3.02
C GLU A 157 1.47 -6.00 2.61
N ILE A 158 2.26 -7.07 2.64
CA ILE A 158 3.71 -7.03 2.44
C ILE A 158 4.23 -8.27 1.71
N HIS A 159 5.50 -8.25 1.30
CA HIS A 159 6.17 -9.44 0.75
C HIS A 159 6.64 -10.33 1.90
N TYR A 160 6.60 -11.64 1.69
CA TYR A 160 6.95 -12.65 2.71
C TYR A 160 8.39 -12.53 3.25
N GLU A 161 9.29 -11.90 2.50
CA GLU A 161 10.73 -11.87 2.79
C GLU A 161 11.18 -10.66 3.64
N GLU A 162 10.27 -9.95 4.32
CA GLU A 162 10.66 -8.84 5.22
C GLU A 162 11.44 -9.37 6.43
N PRO A 163 12.76 -9.07 6.55
CA PRO A 163 13.52 -9.42 7.74
C PRO A 163 12.94 -8.67 8.94
N ASP A 164 12.97 -9.30 10.12
CA ASP A 164 12.53 -8.71 11.39
C ASP A 164 11.02 -8.43 11.52
N LEU A 165 10.18 -8.75 10.51
CA LEU A 165 8.74 -8.54 10.59
C LEU A 165 8.13 -9.12 11.88
N LEU A 166 8.58 -10.32 12.26
CA LEU A 166 8.12 -10.97 13.48
C LEU A 166 8.45 -10.16 14.74
N ASP A 167 9.60 -9.49 14.79
CA ASP A 167 10.00 -8.59 15.89
C ASP A 167 9.15 -7.32 15.91
N LEU A 168 8.77 -6.83 14.74
CA LEU A 168 7.90 -5.66 14.58
C LEU A 168 6.45 -5.91 14.96
N MET A 169 5.97 -7.16 14.96
CA MET A 169 4.57 -7.49 15.29
C MET A 169 4.11 -6.93 16.64
N SER A 170 5.02 -6.82 17.61
CA SER A 170 4.74 -6.25 18.94
C SER A 170 4.44 -4.75 18.91
N GLN A 171 4.87 -4.04 17.86
CA GLN A 171 4.66 -2.60 17.70
C GLN A 171 3.30 -2.27 17.08
N PHE A 172 2.68 -3.23 16.39
CA PHE A 172 1.39 -3.04 15.74
C PHE A 172 0.24 -3.35 16.71
N THR A 173 -0.16 -2.34 17.48
CA THR A 173 -1.16 -2.48 18.55
C THR A 173 -2.61 -2.53 18.06
N SER A 174 -2.87 -2.20 16.79
CA SER A 174 -4.23 -2.17 16.20
C SER A 174 -4.38 -3.12 15.01
N LEU A 175 -3.36 -3.91 14.68
CA LEU A 175 -3.34 -4.71 13.46
C LEU A 175 -4.30 -5.90 13.58
N VAL A 176 -5.17 -6.03 12.59
CA VAL A 176 -6.25 -7.02 12.49
C VAL A 176 -5.92 -8.06 11.42
N GLY A 177 -5.37 -7.65 10.28
CA GLY A 177 -5.05 -8.54 9.17
C GLY A 177 -3.63 -8.35 8.67
N LEU A 178 -2.92 -9.46 8.48
CA LEU A 178 -1.62 -9.51 7.82
C LEU A 178 -1.77 -10.28 6.51
N ILE A 179 -1.36 -9.69 5.39
CA ILE A 179 -1.51 -10.28 4.06
C ILE A 179 -0.13 -10.40 3.45
N PHE A 180 0.28 -11.63 3.16
CA PHE A 180 1.53 -11.87 2.46
C PHE A 180 1.30 -11.87 0.94
N ARG A 181 2.25 -11.30 0.22
CA ARG A 181 2.32 -11.38 -1.25
C ARG A 181 3.47 -12.28 -1.67
N MET A 182 3.24 -13.07 -2.71
CA MET A 182 4.27 -13.87 -3.35
C MET A 182 4.83 -13.13 -4.57
N LEU A 183 6.16 -13.05 -4.69
CA LEU A 183 6.81 -12.67 -5.93
C LEU A 183 6.89 -13.88 -6.85
N TYR A 184 6.39 -13.74 -8.09
CA TYR A 184 6.36 -14.77 -9.13
C TYR A 184 7.72 -15.45 -9.41
N ASN A 185 8.83 -14.85 -8.99
CA ASN A 185 10.17 -15.29 -9.35
C ASN A 185 10.85 -16.17 -8.29
N ASN A 186 10.35 -16.21 -7.05
CA ASN A 186 10.89 -17.05 -5.97
C ASN A 186 10.07 -18.34 -5.82
N LEU A 187 9.82 -19.00 -6.95
CA LEU A 187 9.08 -20.28 -7.10
C LEU A 187 9.69 -21.48 -6.35
N ARG A 188 10.71 -21.26 -5.51
CA ARG A 188 11.58 -22.30 -4.96
C ARG A 188 11.35 -22.70 -3.51
N SER A 189 10.46 -22.05 -2.76
CA SER A 189 10.18 -22.53 -1.40
C SER A 189 8.79 -23.10 -1.34
N GLU A 190 8.71 -24.42 -1.40
CA GLU A 190 7.74 -25.18 -0.62
C GLU A 190 7.78 -24.62 0.81
N LEU A 191 6.88 -23.71 1.16
CA LEU A 191 6.45 -23.60 2.54
C LEU A 191 5.76 -24.93 2.81
N GLU A 192 6.55 -25.94 3.21
CA GLU A 192 6.00 -27.16 3.78
C GLU A 192 5.01 -26.69 4.86
N GLU A 193 3.72 -26.98 4.67
CA GLU A 193 2.63 -26.61 5.56
C GLU A 193 2.96 -26.74 7.07
N PRO A 194 3.78 -27.72 7.53
CA PRO A 194 4.20 -27.81 8.93
C PRO A 194 5.02 -26.62 9.43
N ARG A 195 5.96 -26.06 8.66
CA ARG A 195 6.83 -24.96 9.14
C ARG A 195 6.07 -23.64 9.24
N ALA A 196 5.24 -23.37 8.23
CA ALA A 196 4.36 -22.22 8.20
C ALA A 196 3.44 -22.17 9.44
N SER A 197 2.97 -23.35 9.92
CA SER A 197 2.13 -23.46 11.13
C SER A 197 2.83 -22.97 12.40
N SER A 198 4.10 -23.34 12.60
CA SER A 198 4.85 -22.94 13.79
C SER A 198 5.17 -21.44 13.81
N GLU A 199 5.53 -20.85 12.66
CA GLU A 199 5.89 -19.44 12.56
C GLU A 199 4.65 -18.54 12.69
N THR A 200 3.52 -18.93 12.10
CA THR A 200 2.28 -18.16 12.18
C THR A 200 1.72 -18.06 13.60
N GLY A 201 1.89 -19.11 14.42
CA GLY A 201 1.58 -19.02 15.84
C GLY A 201 2.34 -17.89 16.55
N LEU A 202 3.60 -17.65 16.18
CA LEU A 202 4.40 -16.55 16.74
C LEU A 202 3.84 -15.18 16.39
N PHE A 203 3.30 -14.99 15.18
CA PHE A 203 2.65 -13.74 14.76
C PHE A 203 1.44 -13.41 15.64
N PHE A 204 0.54 -14.38 15.84
CA PHE A 204 -0.64 -14.20 16.71
C PHE A 204 -0.26 -13.98 18.18
N MET A 205 0.81 -14.63 18.66
CA MET A 205 1.31 -14.41 20.02
C MET A 205 1.89 -13.01 20.21
N ARG A 206 2.61 -12.47 19.21
CA ARG A 206 3.25 -11.15 19.28
C ARG A 206 2.31 -9.99 18.96
N CYS A 207 1.22 -10.24 18.22
CA CYS A 207 0.19 -9.25 17.92
C CYS A 207 -1.20 -9.77 18.33
N PRO A 208 -1.64 -9.55 19.59
CA PRO A 208 -2.87 -10.11 20.11
C PRO A 208 -4.16 -9.63 19.42
N THR A 209 -4.10 -8.50 18.70
CA THR A 209 -5.21 -7.96 17.91
C THR A 209 -5.36 -8.63 16.55
N LEU A 210 -4.34 -9.37 16.09
CA LEU A 210 -4.34 -10.02 14.79
C LEU A 210 -5.39 -11.13 14.75
N GLN A 211 -6.30 -11.02 13.78
CA GLN A 211 -7.43 -11.93 13.59
C GLN A 211 -7.21 -12.89 12.43
N PHE A 212 -6.39 -12.51 11.44
CA PHE A 212 -6.06 -13.41 10.35
C PHE A 212 -4.71 -13.11 9.71
N ILE A 213 -4.16 -14.15 9.09
CA ILE A 213 -3.04 -14.06 8.16
C ILE A 213 -3.48 -14.68 6.84
N ASP A 214 -3.42 -13.90 5.76
CA ASP A 214 -3.67 -14.40 4.41
C ASP A 214 -2.34 -14.72 3.74
N ILE A 215 -2.14 -15.99 3.38
CA ILE A 215 -0.94 -16.50 2.72
C ILE A 215 -1.31 -16.91 1.29
N PRO A 216 -0.56 -16.49 0.26
CA PRO A 216 -0.86 -16.82 -1.12
C PRO A 216 -0.59 -18.31 -1.37
N VAL A 217 -1.57 -19.02 -1.93
CA VAL A 217 -1.46 -20.43 -2.32
C VAL A 217 -0.92 -20.52 -3.74
N LYS A 218 0.02 -21.44 -3.95
CA LYS A 218 0.60 -21.67 -5.28
C LYS A 218 -0.38 -22.44 -6.17
N VAL A 219 -1.28 -21.74 -6.85
CA VAL A 219 -2.11 -22.35 -7.88
C VAL A 219 -1.27 -22.54 -9.14
N HIS A 220 -1.08 -23.78 -9.58
CA HIS A 220 -0.30 -24.13 -10.78
C HIS A 220 -0.99 -23.74 -12.12
N ILE A 221 -2.05 -22.93 -12.08
CA ILE A 221 -2.95 -22.75 -13.22
C ILE A 221 -2.98 -21.28 -13.65
N SER A 222 -3.00 -21.10 -14.96
CA SER A 222 -2.85 -19.87 -15.74
C SER A 222 -3.44 -18.59 -15.13
N ARG A 223 -2.55 -17.60 -14.97
CA ARG A 223 -2.73 -16.13 -15.02
C ARG A 223 -3.99 -15.55 -14.33
N GLU A 224 -3.71 -14.76 -13.29
CA GLU A 224 -4.46 -13.62 -12.73
C GLU A 224 -5.28 -13.82 -11.45
N THR A 225 -5.58 -15.04 -11.01
CA THR A 225 -6.23 -15.26 -9.71
C THR A 225 -5.25 -15.78 -8.67
N HIS A 226 -4.85 -14.91 -7.74
CA HIS A 226 -4.14 -15.33 -6.52
C HIS A 226 -5.16 -15.87 -5.52
N GLU A 227 -5.19 -17.18 -5.32
CA GLU A 227 -5.88 -17.76 -4.18
C GLU A 227 -5.06 -17.51 -2.92
N HIS A 228 -5.74 -17.13 -1.84
CA HIS A 228 -5.14 -17.02 -0.52
C HIS A 228 -5.74 -18.08 0.40
N GLN A 229 -4.89 -18.65 1.24
CA GLN A 229 -5.28 -19.44 2.39
C GLN A 229 -5.34 -18.49 3.59
N ARG A 230 -6.51 -18.38 4.19
CA ARG A 230 -6.71 -17.58 5.40
C ARG A 230 -6.45 -18.42 6.64
N TRP A 231 -5.58 -17.93 7.50
CA TRP A 231 -5.22 -18.55 8.76
C TRP A 231 -5.82 -17.70 9.87
N ILE A 232 -6.58 -18.32 10.77
CA ILE A 232 -7.22 -17.65 11.91
C ILE A 232 -6.72 -18.24 13.22
N PRO A 233 -6.61 -17.45 14.31
CA PRO A 233 -6.17 -17.96 15.59
C PRO A 233 -7.27 -18.84 16.21
N THR A 234 -6.92 -20.07 16.55
CA THR A 234 -7.73 -20.96 17.37
C THR A 234 -7.54 -20.67 18.86
N GLN A 235 -8.46 -21.13 19.72
CA GLN A 235 -8.31 -20.95 21.17
C GLN A 235 -7.04 -21.61 21.73
N SER A 236 -6.53 -22.66 21.08
CA SER A 236 -5.25 -23.30 21.41
C SER A 236 -4.04 -22.50 20.94
N ASP A 237 -4.18 -21.63 19.93
CA ASP A 237 -3.07 -20.81 19.40
C ASP A 237 -2.61 -19.72 20.36
N ARG A 238 -3.43 -19.38 21.36
CA ARG A 238 -3.03 -18.50 22.47
C ARG A 238 -2.29 -19.25 23.59
N ARG A 239 -2.16 -20.58 23.51
CA ARG A 239 -1.60 -21.45 24.57
C ARG A 239 -0.79 -22.68 24.08
N VAL A 240 -0.43 -22.78 22.80
CA VAL A 240 0.29 -23.88 22.08
C VAL A 240 -0.63 -24.82 21.28
N GLY A 241 -0.43 -24.86 19.95
CA GLY A 241 -0.84 -25.92 19.01
C GLY A 241 -2.01 -25.59 18.05
N MET A 242 -1.74 -25.61 16.73
CA MET A 242 -2.63 -25.16 15.65
C MET A 242 -3.63 -26.19 15.09
N LYS A 243 -4.80 -25.69 14.68
CA LYS A 243 -5.67 -26.27 13.62
C LYS A 243 -6.05 -25.19 12.62
N VAL A 244 -5.88 -25.45 11.32
CA VAL A 244 -6.16 -24.51 10.23
C VAL A 244 -7.53 -24.83 9.61
N PRO A 245 -8.54 -23.95 9.67
CA PRO A 245 -9.70 -24.05 8.80
C PRO A 245 -9.35 -23.50 7.40
N GLN A 246 -9.66 -24.28 6.35
CA GLN A 246 -9.40 -23.93 4.96
C GLN A 246 -10.62 -23.23 4.36
N GLU A 247 -10.59 -21.90 4.31
CA GLU A 247 -11.45 -21.12 3.41
C GLU A 247 -10.54 -20.42 2.38
N LEU A 248 -10.76 -20.70 1.09
CA LEU A 248 -10.04 -20.11 -0.04
C LEU A 248 -10.76 -18.83 -0.48
N PHE A 249 -10.02 -17.73 -0.63
CA PHE A 249 -10.56 -16.44 -1.08
C PHE A 249 -9.82 -15.91 -2.32
N SER A 250 -10.54 -15.18 -3.19
CA SER A 250 -9.98 -14.51 -4.38
C SER A 250 -9.46 -13.11 -4.05
N CYS A 251 -8.31 -12.75 -4.61
CA CYS A 251 -7.66 -11.45 -4.42
C CYS A 251 -8.48 -10.23 -4.89
N SER A 252 -9.42 -10.41 -5.83
CA SER A 252 -10.35 -9.36 -6.28
C SER A 252 -11.26 -8.86 -5.17
N ASP A 253 -11.52 -9.70 -4.17
CA ASP A 253 -12.46 -9.41 -3.08
C ASP A 253 -11.82 -8.55 -1.99
N ILE A 254 -10.48 -8.48 -1.96
CA ILE A 254 -9.72 -7.73 -0.96
C ILE A 254 -9.70 -6.23 -1.28
N GLU A 255 -9.52 -5.82 -2.55
CA GLU A 255 -9.67 -4.40 -2.94
C GLU A 255 -11.11 -3.91 -2.73
N GLU A 256 -12.12 -4.78 -2.92
CA GLU A 256 -13.53 -4.46 -2.61
C GLU A 256 -13.87 -4.50 -1.12
N HIS A 257 -13.32 -5.42 -0.33
CA HIS A 257 -13.53 -5.49 1.13
C HIS A 257 -12.84 -4.33 1.85
N MET A 258 -11.62 -3.97 1.44
CA MET A 258 -10.90 -2.82 2.01
C MET A 258 -11.51 -1.47 1.63
N ALA A 259 -12.37 -1.41 0.61
CA ALA A 259 -13.04 -0.19 0.15
C ALA A 259 -14.45 0.01 0.73
N ARG A 260 -14.98 -0.95 1.51
CA ARG A 260 -16.30 -0.83 2.16
C ARG A 260 -16.13 -0.22 3.56
N PRO A 261 -16.73 0.95 3.84
CA PRO A 261 -16.82 1.44 5.21
C PRO A 261 -17.78 0.51 5.96
N HIS A 262 -17.29 -0.09 7.04
CA HIS A 262 -18.15 -0.67 8.08
C HIS A 262 -18.69 0.45 8.98
#